data_AF-A0A1X1L1K9-F1
#
_entry.id   AF-A0A1X1L1K9-F1
#
_cell.length_a   1.000
_cell.length_b   1.000
_cell.length_c   1.000
_cell.angle_alpha   90.00
_cell.angle_beta   90.00
_cell.angle_gamma   90.00
#
_symmetry.space_group_name_H-M   'P 1'
#
loop_
_entity.id
_entity.type
_entity.pdbx_description
1 polymer ?
#
loop_
_entity_poly.entity_id
_entity_poly.type
_entity_poly.pdbx_seq_one_letter_code
_entity_poly.pdbx_strand_id
1 'polypeptide(L)'
;MQLRLKELREDLCLSVGQMAKETGVSQNTIHLYERGGYPSIKQIEMIAKTYDVNPAWLVGWIDDEMMPGVQVIEKVVYKESQTARLPDYFNNNNDGKLIKWKQSRRYQGGRI
;
A
#
# COMPACT_ATOMS: atom_id res chain seq x y z
N MET A 1 -22.36 -21.05 -9.15
CA MET A 1 -21.39 -20.59 -8.15
C MET A 1 -20.80 -19.31 -8.66
N GLN A 2 -20.97 -18.20 -7.93
CA GLN A 2 -20.46 -16.90 -8.35
C GLN A 2 -19.41 -16.48 -7.33
N LEU A 3 -18.14 -16.41 -7.73
CA LEU A 3 -17.08 -16.00 -6.83
C LEU A 3 -17.24 -14.51 -6.49
N ARG A 4 -17.35 -14.17 -5.21
CA ARG A 4 -17.40 -12.80 -4.68
C ARG A 4 -16.01 -12.16 -4.59
N LEU A 5 -15.08 -12.59 -5.45
CA LEU A 5 -13.69 -12.13 -5.44
C LEU A 5 -13.56 -10.65 -5.83
N LYS A 6 -14.42 -10.23 -6.76
CA LYS A 6 -14.47 -8.84 -7.23
C LYS A 6 -14.94 -7.90 -6.12
N GLU A 7 -15.99 -8.28 -5.40
CA GLU A 7 -16.54 -7.53 -4.27
C GLU A 7 -15.47 -7.35 -3.19
N LEU A 8 -14.83 -8.44 -2.76
CA LEU A 8 -13.74 -8.38 -1.78
C LEU A 8 -12.59 -7.47 -2.21
N ARG A 9 -12.25 -7.47 -3.51
CA ARG A 9 -11.20 -6.59 -4.03
C ARG A 9 -11.62 -5.12 -3.99
N GLU A 10 -12.87 -4.83 -4.31
CA GLU A 10 -13.44 -3.48 -4.31
C GLU A 10 -13.56 -2.94 -2.88
N ASP A 11 -14.01 -3.76 -1.92
CA ASP A 11 -14.11 -3.40 -0.51
C ASP A 11 -12.74 -3.06 0.10
N LEU A 12 -11.70 -3.81 -0.27
CA LEU A 12 -10.33 -3.58 0.19
C LEU A 12 -9.59 -2.49 -0.61
N CYS A 13 -10.22 -1.89 -1.63
CA CYS A 13 -9.61 -0.91 -2.54
C CYS A 13 -8.29 -1.40 -3.18
N LEU A 14 -8.18 -2.71 -3.47
CA LEU A 14 -6.97 -3.31 -4.01
C LEU A 14 -7.00 -3.37 -5.55
N SER A 15 -5.84 -3.13 -6.18
CA SER A 15 -5.66 -3.46 -7.59
C SER A 15 -5.47 -4.97 -7.78
N VAL A 16 -5.83 -5.50 -8.96
CA VAL A 16 -5.62 -6.92 -9.31
C VAL A 16 -4.14 -7.31 -9.16
N GLY A 17 -3.23 -6.40 -9.49
CA GLY A 17 -1.80 -6.62 -9.35
C GLY A 17 -1.31 -6.69 -7.90
N GLN A 18 -1.96 -5.98 -6.97
CA GLN A 18 -1.65 -6.08 -5.54
C GLN A 18 -2.20 -7.38 -4.95
N MET A 19 -3.45 -7.72 -5.25
CA MET A 19 -4.07 -8.97 -4.82
C MET A 19 -3.29 -10.19 -5.32
N ALA A 20 -2.79 -10.15 -6.56
CA ALA A 20 -1.90 -11.17 -7.12
C ALA A 20 -0.62 -11.38 -6.29
N LYS A 21 0.01 -10.27 -5.86
CA LYS A 21 1.26 -10.32 -5.08
C LYS A 21 1.02 -10.85 -3.66
N GLU A 22 -0.11 -10.50 -3.06
CA GLU A 22 -0.45 -10.92 -1.69
C GLU A 22 -0.86 -12.40 -1.64
N THR A 23 -1.64 -12.86 -2.62
CA THR A 23 -2.12 -14.25 -2.68
C THR A 23 -1.11 -15.21 -3.32
N GLY A 24 -0.10 -14.69 -4.04
CA GLY A 24 0.83 -15.51 -4.82
C GLY A 24 0.21 -16.10 -6.10
N VAL A 25 -0.99 -15.64 -6.48
CA VAL A 25 -1.72 -16.07 -7.67
C VAL A 25 -1.40 -15.13 -8.84
N SER A 26 -1.32 -15.65 -10.07
CA SER A 26 -1.06 -14.80 -11.23
C SER A 26 -2.22 -13.83 -11.49
N GLN A 27 -1.92 -12.63 -11.99
CA GLN A 27 -2.95 -11.64 -12.34
C GLN A 27 -3.98 -12.18 -13.32
N ASN A 28 -3.53 -12.97 -14.31
CA ASN A 28 -4.41 -13.59 -15.30
C ASN A 28 -5.39 -14.58 -14.65
N THR A 29 -4.91 -15.32 -13.66
CA THR A 29 -5.72 -16.26 -12.87
C THR A 29 -6.77 -15.54 -12.03
N ILE A 30 -6.45 -14.37 -11.45
CA ILE A 30 -7.43 -13.55 -10.74
C ILE A 30 -8.51 -13.04 -11.69
N HIS A 31 -8.13 -12.51 -12.86
CA HIS A 31 -9.09 -12.09 -13.88
C HIS A 31 -9.98 -13.24 -14.36
N LEU A 32 -9.42 -14.46 -14.45
CA LEU A 32 -10.19 -15.65 -14.79
C LEU A 32 -11.24 -15.94 -13.72
N TYR A 33 -10.89 -15.85 -12.43
CA TYR A 33 -11.84 -16.04 -11.33
C TYR A 33 -12.95 -14.99 -11.32
N GLU A 34 -12.62 -13.72 -11.55
CA GLU A 34 -13.61 -12.63 -11.65
C GLU A 34 -14.59 -12.83 -12.82
N ARG A 35 -14.17 -13.51 -13.88
CA ARG A 35 -15.01 -13.83 -15.05
C ARG A 35 -15.83 -15.12 -14.89
N GLY A 36 -15.74 -15.81 -13.75
CA GLY A 36 -16.46 -17.05 -13.48
C GLY A 36 -15.64 -18.33 -13.65
N GLY A 37 -14.31 -18.22 -13.66
CA GLY A 37 -13.42 -19.38 -13.59
C GLY A 37 -13.51 -20.07 -12.24
N TYR A 38 -13.35 -21.40 -12.24
CA TYR A 38 -13.39 -22.22 -11.03
C TYR A 38 -11.98 -22.41 -10.43
N PRO A 39 -11.67 -21.79 -9.28
CA PRO A 39 -10.45 -22.08 -8.55
C PRO A 39 -10.49 -23.48 -7.91
N SER A 40 -9.31 -24.03 -7.66
CA SER A 40 -9.16 -25.21 -6.80
C SER A 40 -9.51 -24.86 -5.35
N ILE A 41 -10.00 -25.85 -4.59
CA ILE A 41 -10.24 -25.73 -3.13
C ILE A 41 -9.00 -25.18 -2.41
N LYS A 42 -7.80 -25.62 -2.79
CA LYS A 42 -6.54 -25.11 -2.21
C LYS A 42 -6.34 -23.62 -2.44
N GLN A 43 -6.75 -23.10 -3.60
CA GLN A 43 -6.63 -21.68 -3.95
C GLN A 43 -7.68 -20.86 -3.22
N ILE A 44 -8.91 -21.38 -3.09
CA ILE A 44 -9.97 -20.75 -2.29
C ILE A 44 -9.50 -20.61 -0.84
N GLU A 45 -8.98 -21.67 -0.23
CA GLU A 45 -8.46 -21.63 1.14
C GLU A 45 -7.27 -20.66 1.29
N MET A 46 -6.38 -20.61 0.31
CA MET A 46 -5.23 -19.71 0.32
C MET A 46 -5.68 -18.25 0.32
N ILE A 47 -6.59 -17.89 -0.59
CA ILE A 47 -7.14 -16.53 -0.70
C ILE A 47 -7.96 -16.17 0.55
N ALA A 48 -8.76 -17.12 1.04
CA ALA A 48 -9.52 -16.97 2.27
C ALA A 48 -8.60 -16.68 3.46
N LYS A 49 -7.50 -17.42 3.61
CA LYS A 49 -6.51 -17.21 4.67
C LYS A 49 -5.76 -15.89 4.57
N THR A 50 -5.45 -15.40 3.37
CA THR A 50 -4.71 -14.14 3.20
C THR A 50 -5.54 -12.92 3.60
N TYR A 51 -6.86 -12.97 3.36
CA TYR A 51 -7.78 -11.88 3.64
C TYR A 51 -8.65 -12.12 4.88
N ASP A 52 -8.37 -13.20 5.61
CA ASP A 52 -9.14 -13.68 6.77
C ASP A 52 -10.65 -13.73 6.51
N VAL A 53 -11.05 -14.25 5.35
CA VAL A 53 -12.45 -14.36 4.90
C VAL A 53 -12.93 -15.79 4.97
N ASN A 54 -14.25 -15.98 5.15
CA ASN A 54 -14.85 -17.29 5.07
C ASN A 54 -14.79 -17.83 3.61
N PRO A 55 -14.20 -19.02 3.37
CA PRO A 55 -14.12 -19.60 2.03
C PRO A 55 -15.51 -19.88 1.42
N ALA A 56 -16.52 -20.18 2.23
CA ALA A 56 -17.88 -20.40 1.75
C ALA A 56 -18.55 -19.08 1.29
N TRP A 57 -18.22 -17.96 1.93
CA TRP A 57 -18.65 -16.64 1.49
C TRP A 57 -17.94 -16.22 0.20
N LEU A 58 -16.62 -16.45 0.10
CA LEU A 58 -15.82 -16.12 -1.10
C LEU A 58 -16.36 -16.80 -2.36
N VAL A 59 -16.90 -18.00 -2.20
CA VAL A 59 -17.45 -18.84 -3.26
C VAL A 59 -18.94 -18.53 -3.55
N GLY A 60 -19.58 -17.70 -2.72
CA GLY A 60 -20.99 -17.32 -2.85
C GLY A 60 -21.95 -18.44 -2.45
N TRP A 61 -21.59 -19.26 -1.47
CA TRP A 61 -22.48 -20.29 -0.90
C TRP A 61 -23.27 -19.78 0.31
N ILE A 62 -22.85 -18.66 0.88
CA ILE A 62 -23.48 -18.01 2.04
C ILE A 62 -23.61 -16.53 1.70
N ASP A 63 -24.81 -15.98 1.83
CA ASP A 63 -25.08 -14.60 1.44
C ASP A 63 -24.85 -13.58 2.57
N ASP A 64 -25.04 -13.95 3.85
CA ASP A 64 -25.20 -12.94 4.93
C ASP A 64 -24.71 -13.33 6.35
N GLU A 65 -24.28 -12.28 7.07
CA GLU A 65 -24.14 -12.04 8.53
C GLU A 65 -22.89 -12.45 9.35
N MET A 66 -22.03 -13.39 8.94
CA MET A 66 -20.80 -13.69 9.72
C MET A 66 -19.53 -13.13 9.05
N MET A 67 -19.27 -11.84 9.26
CA MET A 67 -17.95 -11.27 9.01
C MET A 67 -16.96 -11.72 10.11
N PRO A 68 -15.86 -12.42 9.81
CA PRO A 68 -14.65 -12.28 10.61
C PRO A 68 -14.13 -10.84 10.42
N GLY A 69 -13.87 -10.16 11.53
CA GLY A 69 -13.54 -8.73 11.56
C GLY A 69 -12.26 -8.43 10.79
N VAL A 70 -12.40 -7.86 9.59
CA VAL A 70 -11.29 -7.29 8.83
C VAL A 70 -10.69 -6.15 9.66
N GLN A 71 -9.55 -6.43 10.29
CA GLN A 71 -8.72 -5.39 10.91
C GLN A 71 -8.03 -4.63 9.77
N VAL A 72 -8.53 -3.43 9.45
CA VAL A 72 -7.88 -2.54 8.50
C VAL A 72 -6.53 -2.12 9.08
N ILE A 73 -5.45 -2.72 8.60
CA ILE A 73 -4.09 -2.29 8.95
C ILE A 73 -3.76 -1.10 8.04
N GLU A 74 -3.96 0.11 8.55
CA GLU A 74 -3.51 1.33 7.89
C GLU A 74 -1.98 1.31 7.75
N LYS A 75 -1.47 0.90 6.58
CA LYS A 75 -0.06 1.09 6.25
C LYS A 75 0.15 2.55 5.87
N VAL A 76 0.76 3.31 6.77
CA VAL A 76 1.30 4.64 6.47
C VAL A 76 2.45 4.49 5.48
N VAL A 77 2.16 4.64 4.19
CA VAL A 77 3.18 4.62 3.13
C VAL A 77 3.73 6.03 2.97
N TYR A 78 4.96 6.25 3.43
CA TYR A 78 5.70 7.47 3.15
C TYR A 78 6.06 7.51 1.66
N LYS A 79 5.44 8.42 0.91
CA LYS A 79 5.74 8.64 -0.50
C LYS A 79 6.65 9.86 -0.61
N GLU A 80 7.95 9.63 -0.72
CA GLU A 80 8.90 10.68 -1.07
C GLU A 80 8.57 11.17 -2.49
N SER A 81 7.90 12.32 -2.59
CA SER A 81 7.63 12.93 -3.89
C SER A 81 8.93 13.57 -4.38
N GLN A 82 9.44 13.16 -5.54
CA GLN A 82 10.62 13.78 -6.17
C GLN A 82 10.44 15.27 -6.48
N THR A 83 9.18 15.75 -6.49
CA THR A 83 8.79 17.15 -6.68
C THR A 83 8.70 17.96 -5.39
N ALA A 84 8.93 17.34 -4.22
CA ALA A 84 8.94 18.06 -2.95
C ALA A 84 10.21 18.90 -2.89
N ARG A 85 10.13 20.12 -3.43
CA ARG A 85 11.18 21.12 -3.33
C ARG A 85 11.34 21.47 -1.86
N LEU A 86 12.40 20.97 -1.23
CA LEU A 86 12.83 21.40 0.11
C LEU A 86 12.94 22.94 0.10
N PRO A 87 12.36 23.66 1.08
CA PRO A 87 12.45 25.11 1.12
C PRO A 87 13.91 25.60 1.16
N ASP A 88 14.22 26.66 0.41
CA ASP A 88 15.58 27.20 0.18
C ASP A 88 16.38 27.55 1.45
N TYR A 89 15.71 27.67 2.61
CA TYR A 89 16.35 27.96 3.90
C TYR A 89 16.91 26.71 4.60
N PHE A 90 16.77 25.50 4.04
CA PHE A 90 17.35 24.28 4.58
C PHE A 90 18.79 24.04 4.10
N ASN A 91 19.71 24.95 4.42
CA ASN A 91 21.15 24.73 4.23
C ASN A 91 21.71 23.89 5.40
N ASN A 92 21.57 22.57 5.29
CA ASN A 92 22.19 21.57 6.17
C ASN A 92 23.59 21.21 5.64
N ASN A 93 24.61 21.29 6.48
CA ASN A 93 26.01 20.92 6.18
C ASN A 93 26.24 19.39 6.11
N ASN A 94 25.21 18.59 5.77
CA ASN A 94 25.21 17.12 5.80
C ASN A 94 25.51 16.43 7.16
N ASP A 95 25.72 17.19 8.24
CA ASP A 95 25.94 16.66 9.60
C ASP A 95 24.79 17.01 10.58
N GLY A 96 23.64 17.48 10.07
CA GLY A 96 22.45 17.77 10.88
C GLY A 96 22.60 18.98 11.81
N LYS A 97 23.65 19.78 11.65
CA LYS A 97 23.85 21.01 12.42
C LYS A 97 23.35 22.20 11.62
N LEU A 98 22.42 22.97 12.18
CA LEU A 98 21.99 24.24 11.61
C LEU A 98 23.21 25.17 11.44
N ILE A 99 23.58 25.49 10.20
CA ILE A 99 24.63 26.48 9.93
C ILE A 99 24.06 27.86 10.31
N LYS A 100 24.41 28.32 11.51
CA LYS A 100 24.11 29.69 11.93
C LYS A 100 25.08 30.61 11.21
N TRP A 101 24.66 31.27 10.14
CA TRP A 101 25.47 32.33 9.53
C TRP A 101 25.63 33.46 10.55
N LYS A 102 26.79 33.52 11.20
CA LYS A 102 27.20 34.76 11.85
C LYS A 102 27.67 35.68 10.72
N GLN A 103 26.95 36.77 10.46
CA GLN A 103 27.39 37.81 9.52
C GLN A 103 28.89 38.07 9.77
N SER A 104 29.72 37.88 8.75
CA SER A 104 31.11 38.31 8.82
C SER A 104 31.09 39.84 8.99
N ARG A 105 31.63 40.35 10.10
CA ARG A 105 31.94 41.77 10.18
C ARG A 105 32.92 42.04 9.04
N ARG A 106 32.53 42.88 8.08
CA ARG A 106 33.44 43.34 7.04
C ARG A 106 34.63 44.01 7.74
N TYR A 107 35.78 43.35 7.72
CA TYR A 107 37.04 43.98 8.09
C TYR A 107 37.33 45.00 7.00
N GLN A 108 36.99 46.27 7.27
CA GLN A 108 37.49 47.40 6.49
C GLN A 108 38.95 47.57 6.91
N GLY A 109 39.85 46.87 6.21
CA GLY A 109 41.28 47.04 6.40
C GLY A 109 41.67 48.48 6.08
N GLY A 110 41.93 49.28 7.12
CA GLY A 110 42.72 50.50 7.01
C GLY A 110 44.19 50.10 6.82
N ARG A 111 44.78 50.55 5.72
CA ARG A 111 46.20 50.42 5.40
C ARG A 111 46.91 51.67 5.94
N ILE A 112 48.03 51.41 6.64
CA ILE A 112 49.10 52.33 7.09
C ILE A 112 48.74 53.21 8.30
#